data_AF-A0A8S0S1D0-F1
#
_entry.id   AF-A0A8S0S1D0-F1
#
_cell.length_a   1.000
_cell.length_b   1.000
_cell.length_c   1.000
_cell.angle_alpha   90.00
_cell.angle_beta   90.00
_cell.angle_gamma   90.00
#
_symmetry.space_group_name_H-M   'P 1'
#
loop_
_entity.id
_entity.type
_entity.pdbx_description
1 polymer ?
#
loop_
_entity_poly.entity_id
_entity_poly.type
_entity_poly.pdbx_seq_one_letter_code
_entity_poly.pdbx_strand_id
1 'polypeptide(L)'
;MVDKCLSATSPIRFLKAKEKAREAEREKMGLISKAREQEIQKLKKKGEDFDSPMIIGTPGTDLITLAQSEAAESTLLRLKKEAIEALPENMKAAALVPNLTPFPMNRFMATLTPPIEGYIEKINEAARKSAGKEKLR
;
A
#
# COMPACT_ATOMS: atom_id res chain seq x y z
N MET A 1 15.05 34.83 -17.63
CA MET A 1 14.56 34.70 -16.23
C MET A 1 13.32 35.57 -16.01
N VAL A 2 13.33 36.82 -16.47
CA VAL A 2 12.22 37.79 -16.39
C VAL A 2 10.93 37.30 -17.09
N ASP A 3 11.03 36.71 -18.28
CA ASP A 3 9.84 36.26 -19.04
C ASP A 3 9.07 35.13 -18.34
N LYS A 4 9.76 34.29 -17.57
CA LYS A 4 9.14 33.24 -16.74
C LYS A 4 8.37 33.82 -15.56
N CYS A 5 8.80 34.97 -15.04
CA CYS A 5 8.10 35.68 -13.96
C CYS A 5 6.87 36.43 -14.50
N LEU A 6 6.94 36.99 -15.71
CA LEU A 6 5.83 37.71 -16.35
C LEU A 6 4.74 36.80 -16.93
N SER A 7 5.09 35.56 -17.28
CA SER A 7 4.16 34.54 -17.81
C SER A 7 3.64 33.56 -16.75
N ALA A 8 4.11 33.66 -15.51
CA ALA A 8 3.69 32.81 -14.41
C ALA A 8 2.18 32.91 -14.20
N THR A 9 1.50 31.76 -14.10
CA THR A 9 0.07 31.70 -13.80
C THR A 9 -0.17 32.39 -12.46
N SER A 10 -1.03 33.41 -12.43
CA SER A 10 -1.45 34.04 -11.17
C SER A 10 -2.12 33.00 -10.27
N PRO A 11 -1.91 33.02 -8.95
CA PRO A 11 -2.60 32.13 -8.02
C PRO A 11 -4.11 32.19 -8.24
N ILE A 12 -4.77 31.03 -8.25
CA ILE A 12 -6.23 30.94 -8.40
C ILE A 12 -6.85 31.72 -7.24
N ARG A 13 -7.38 32.91 -7.54
CA ARG A 13 -8.15 33.71 -6.57
C ARG A 13 -9.59 33.21 -6.57
N PHE A 14 -10.19 33.16 -5.39
CA PHE A 14 -11.61 32.87 -5.25
C PHE A 14 -12.44 33.98 -5.92
N LEU A 15 -13.18 33.64 -6.97
CA LEU A 15 -14.11 34.54 -7.65
C LEU A 15 -15.50 34.43 -7.03
N LYS A 16 -16.16 35.57 -6.83
CA LYS A 16 -17.56 35.58 -6.38
C LYS A 16 -18.47 35.05 -7.49
N ALA A 17 -19.64 34.51 -7.14
CA ALA A 17 -20.57 33.92 -8.10
C ALA A 17 -20.93 34.86 -9.28
N LYS A 18 -21.05 36.17 -9.03
CA LYS A 18 -21.32 37.20 -10.06
C LYS A 18 -20.17 37.38 -11.05
N GLU A 19 -18.93 37.18 -10.61
CA GLU A 19 -17.72 37.30 -11.45
C GLU A 19 -17.54 36.03 -12.29
N LYS A 20 -17.80 34.86 -11.71
CA LYS A 20 -17.80 33.57 -12.41
C LYS A 20 -18.84 33.53 -13.54
N ALA A 21 -20.05 34.07 -13.30
CA ALA A 21 -21.07 34.19 -14.34
C ALA A 21 -20.64 35.15 -15.47
N ARG A 22 -19.95 36.24 -15.14
CA ARG A 22 -19.42 37.20 -16.13
C ARG A 22 -18.31 36.59 -16.98
N GLU A 23 -17.44 35.77 -16.38
CA GLU A 23 -16.42 35.02 -17.12
C GLU A 23 -17.06 33.95 -18.01
N ALA A 24 -18.10 33.24 -17.54
CA ALA A 24 -18.84 32.29 -18.37
C ALA A 24 -19.52 32.95 -19.59
N GLU A 25 -20.11 34.14 -19.42
CA GLU A 25 -20.65 34.91 -20.56
C GLU A 25 -19.55 35.40 -21.51
N ARG A 26 -18.37 35.77 -21.00
CA ARG A 26 -17.22 36.12 -21.85
C ARG A 26 -16.69 34.92 -22.64
N GLU A 27 -16.60 33.76 -21.99
CA GLU A 27 -16.23 32.50 -22.64
C GLU A 27 -17.25 32.11 -23.71
N LYS A 28 -18.55 32.30 -23.44
CA LYS A 28 -19.63 32.09 -24.41
C LYS A 28 -19.54 33.04 -25.61
N MET A 29 -19.07 34.26 -25.40
CA MET A 29 -18.77 35.23 -26.47
C MET A 29 -17.38 35.04 -27.12
N GLY A 30 -16.67 33.95 -26.79
CA GLY A 30 -15.37 33.60 -27.38
C GLY A 30 -14.16 34.39 -26.86
N LEU A 31 -14.34 35.22 -25.82
CA LEU A 31 -13.29 35.99 -25.18
C LEU A 31 -12.69 35.17 -24.02
N ILE A 32 -11.65 34.39 -24.32
CA ILE A 32 -10.97 33.53 -23.35
C ILE A 32 -9.91 34.34 -22.60
N SER A 33 -9.83 34.16 -21.27
CA SER A 33 -8.76 34.75 -20.46
C SER A 33 -7.46 33.97 -20.61
N LYS A 34 -6.31 34.64 -20.49
CA LYS A 34 -4.98 33.98 -20.50
C LYS A 34 -4.85 32.88 -19.45
N ALA A 35 -5.55 33.01 -18.31
CA ALA A 35 -5.59 31.99 -17.27
C ALA A 35 -6.29 30.70 -17.75
N ARG A 36 -7.42 30.84 -18.45
CA ARG A 36 -8.20 29.72 -18.99
C ARG A 36 -7.49 28.99 -20.13
N GLU A 37 -6.79 29.74 -21.00
CA GLU A 37 -5.94 29.15 -22.04
C GLU A 37 -4.83 28.27 -21.45
N GLN A 38 -4.16 28.75 -20.40
CA GLN A 38 -3.12 27.99 -19.71
C GLN A 38 -3.68 26.74 -18.99
N GLU A 39 -4.88 26.81 -18.42
CA GLU A 39 -5.56 25.65 -17.83
C GLU A 39 -5.88 24.58 -18.88
N ILE A 40 -6.44 24.98 -20.02
CA ILE A 40 -6.74 24.08 -21.13
C ILE A 40 -5.45 23.42 -21.64
N GLN A 41 -4.35 24.17 -21.76
CA GLN A 41 -3.05 23.61 -22.16
C GLN A 41 -2.49 22.62 -21.13
N LYS A 42 -2.63 22.90 -19.82
CA LYS A 42 -2.23 21.97 -18.75
C LYS A 42 -3.08 20.70 -18.74
N LEU A 43 -4.38 20.81 -19.00
CA LEU A 43 -5.29 19.67 -19.11
C LEU A 43 -4.96 18.81 -20.34
N LYS A 44 -4.65 19.44 -21.49
CA LYS A 44 -4.19 18.73 -22.70
C LYS A 44 -2.90 17.94 -22.46
N LYS A 45 -1.93 18.53 -21.73
CA LYS A 45 -0.67 17.86 -21.39
C LYS A 45 -0.85 16.67 -20.43
N LYS A 46 -1.85 16.69 -19.55
CA LYS A 46 -2.15 15.59 -18.63
C LYS A 46 -2.84 14.39 -19.31
N GLY A 47 -3.39 14.56 -20.50
CA GLY A 47 -4.10 13.48 -21.22
C GLY A 47 -3.18 12.41 -21.80
N GLU A 48 -1.90 12.72 -22.04
CA GLU A 48 -0.94 11.78 -22.65
C GLU A 48 -0.26 10.83 -21.63
N ASP A 49 -0.36 11.10 -20.33
CA ASP A 49 0.31 10.31 -19.28
C ASP A 49 -0.50 9.08 -18.79
N PHE A 50 -1.61 8.73 -19.45
CA PHE A 50 -2.57 7.70 -18.98
C PHE A 50 -2.45 6.31 -19.64
N ASP A 51 -1.48 6.08 -20.52
CA ASP A 51 -1.34 4.80 -21.27
C ASP A 51 -0.49 3.73 -20.55
N SER A 52 0.05 4.04 -19.37
CA SER A 52 0.55 3.03 -18.45
C SER A 52 -0.61 2.60 -17.56
N PRO A 53 -0.90 1.30 -17.36
CA PRO A 53 -1.92 0.89 -16.42
C PRO A 53 -1.56 1.50 -15.06
N MET A 54 -2.27 2.56 -14.69
CA MET A 54 -2.15 3.16 -13.38
C MET A 54 -2.44 2.03 -12.41
N ILE A 55 -1.40 1.55 -11.72
CA ILE A 55 -1.57 0.74 -10.52
C ILE A 55 -2.31 1.67 -9.55
N ILE A 56 -3.64 1.58 -9.54
CA ILE A 56 -4.50 2.36 -8.65
C ILE A 56 -4.34 1.73 -7.28
N GLY A 57 -3.28 2.10 -6.57
CA GLY A 57 -3.03 1.67 -5.20
C GLY A 57 -1.62 1.14 -4.96
N THR A 58 -1.44 0.61 -3.76
CA THR A 58 -0.22 -0.10 -3.37
C THR A 58 -0.08 -1.40 -4.17
N PRO A 59 1.13 -1.78 -4.61
CA PRO A 59 1.32 -3.04 -5.30
C PRO A 59 0.86 -4.20 -4.41
N GLY A 60 -0.04 -5.05 -4.92
CA GLY A 60 -0.63 -6.18 -4.19
C GLY A 60 -2.01 -5.92 -3.58
N THR A 61 -2.57 -4.71 -3.69
CA THR A 61 -3.98 -4.41 -3.31
C THR A 61 -4.92 -4.33 -4.50
N ASP A 62 -4.49 -4.79 -5.67
CA ASP A 62 -5.36 -4.83 -6.84
C ASP A 62 -6.48 -5.85 -6.61
N LEU A 63 -7.67 -5.60 -7.17
CA LEU A 63 -8.84 -6.47 -6.99
C LEU A 63 -8.54 -7.93 -7.39
N ILE A 64 -7.67 -8.13 -8.39
CA ILE A 64 -7.26 -9.46 -8.86
C ILE A 64 -6.42 -10.17 -7.79
N THR A 65 -5.43 -9.50 -7.21
CA THR A 65 -4.57 -10.06 -6.16
C THR A 65 -5.35 -10.35 -4.87
N LEU A 66 -6.31 -9.48 -4.51
CA LEU A 66 -7.17 -9.70 -3.35
C LEU A 66 -8.06 -10.93 -3.55
N ALA A 67 -8.72 -11.06 -4.71
CA ALA A 67 -9.56 -12.21 -5.02
C ALA A 67 -8.77 -13.54 -4.98
N GLN A 68 -7.51 -13.53 -5.42
CA GLN A 68 -6.63 -14.69 -5.33
C GLN A 68 -6.30 -15.05 -3.86
N SER A 69 -6.02 -14.06 -3.01
CA SER A 69 -5.78 -14.29 -1.57
C SER A 69 -7.02 -14.84 -0.87
N GLU A 70 -8.19 -14.24 -1.10
CA GLU A 70 -9.47 -14.67 -0.51
C GLU A 70 -9.81 -16.12 -0.92
N ALA A 71 -9.58 -16.49 -2.18
CA ALA A 71 -9.78 -17.85 -2.65
C ALA A 71 -8.80 -18.85 -1.99
N ALA A 72 -7.53 -18.48 -1.84
CA ALA A 72 -6.53 -19.32 -1.18
C ALA A 72 -6.84 -19.50 0.32
N GLU A 73 -7.22 -18.42 1.02
CA GLU A 73 -7.54 -18.46 2.45
C GLU A 73 -8.81 -19.28 2.73
N SER A 74 -9.85 -19.12 1.91
CA SER A 74 -11.10 -19.88 2.04
C SER A 74 -10.91 -21.38 1.79
N THR A 75 -10.10 -21.76 0.79
CA THR A 75 -9.77 -23.16 0.53
C THR A 75 -8.93 -23.77 1.66
N LEU A 76 -7.92 -23.06 2.18
CA LEU A 76 -7.15 -23.48 3.34
C LEU A 76 -8.03 -23.66 4.58
N LEU A 77 -8.98 -22.74 4.83
CA LEU A 77 -9.90 -22.84 5.95
C LEU A 77 -10.82 -24.06 5.83
N ARG A 78 -11.32 -24.35 4.63
CA ARG A 78 -12.15 -25.54 4.36
C ARG A 78 -11.37 -26.82 4.65
N LEU A 79 -10.18 -26.95 4.08
CA LEU A 79 -9.31 -28.12 4.27
C LEU A 79 -8.92 -28.31 5.75
N LYS A 80 -8.66 -27.21 6.47
CA LYS A 80 -8.38 -27.26 7.91
C LYS A 80 -9.55 -27.84 8.71
N LYS A 81 -10.78 -27.47 8.38
CA LYS A 81 -11.99 -28.01 9.05
C LYS A 81 -12.19 -29.50 8.77
N GLU A 82 -12.06 -29.90 7.50
CA GLU A 82 -12.13 -31.30 7.08
C GLU A 82 -11.05 -32.15 7.79
N ALA A 83 -9.84 -31.62 7.92
CA ALA A 83 -8.75 -32.28 8.63
C ALA A 83 -9.05 -32.46 10.14
N ILE A 84 -9.67 -31.47 10.79
CA ILE A 84 -10.06 -31.59 12.22
C ILE A 84 -11.16 -32.65 12.38
N GLU A 85 -12.09 -32.75 11.43
CA GLU A 85 -13.16 -33.75 11.47
C GLU A 85 -12.65 -35.18 11.26
N ALA A 86 -11.62 -35.36 10.44
CA ALA A 86 -10.99 -36.65 10.19
C ALA A 86 -10.13 -37.18 11.37
N LEU A 87 -9.85 -36.35 12.39
CA LEU A 87 -9.09 -36.79 13.57
C LEU A 87 -9.89 -37.79 14.43
N PRO A 88 -9.23 -38.64 15.22
CA PRO A 88 -9.89 -39.44 16.26
C PRO A 88 -10.47 -38.54 17.37
N GLU A 89 -11.58 -38.96 17.99
CA GLU A 89 -12.36 -38.16 18.96
C GLU A 89 -11.54 -37.63 20.14
N ASN A 90 -10.56 -38.41 20.62
CA ASN A 90 -9.66 -38.02 21.71
C ASN A 90 -8.74 -36.83 21.36
N MET A 91 -8.43 -36.62 20.07
CA MET A 91 -7.57 -35.53 19.60
C MET A 91 -8.36 -34.34 19.04
N LYS A 92 -9.63 -34.52 18.66
CA LYS A 92 -10.50 -33.43 18.20
C LYS A 92 -10.63 -32.32 19.23
N ALA A 93 -10.82 -32.68 20.50
CA ALA A 93 -10.95 -31.73 21.60
C ALA A 93 -9.69 -30.86 21.76
N ALA A 94 -8.51 -31.46 21.63
CA ALA A 94 -7.23 -30.73 21.70
C ALA A 94 -7.00 -29.84 20.47
N ALA A 95 -7.40 -30.28 19.28
CA ALA A 95 -7.23 -29.54 18.03
C ALA A 95 -8.16 -28.31 17.91
N LEU A 96 -9.29 -28.32 18.62
CA LEU A 96 -10.24 -27.19 18.63
C LEU A 96 -9.74 -26.01 19.47
N VAL A 97 -8.86 -26.26 20.45
CA VAL A 97 -8.30 -25.22 21.32
C VAL A 97 -7.32 -24.35 20.53
N PRO A 98 -7.50 -23.02 20.50
CA PRO A 98 -6.55 -22.11 19.87
C PRO A 98 -5.17 -22.21 20.52
N ASN A 99 -4.13 -22.43 19.72
CA ASN A 99 -2.77 -22.45 20.23
C ASN A 99 -2.27 -21.02 20.51
N LEU A 100 -2.02 -20.71 21.78
CA LEU A 100 -1.54 -19.41 22.25
C LEU A 100 0.00 -19.34 22.39
N THR A 101 0.74 -20.38 21.99
CA THR A 101 2.21 -20.32 22.00
C THR A 101 2.68 -19.20 21.08
N PRO A 102 3.50 -18.24 21.56
CA PRO A 102 4.02 -17.18 20.72
C PRO A 102 4.90 -17.76 19.60
N PHE A 103 5.07 -17.01 18.52
CA PHE A 103 5.97 -17.44 17.45
C PHE A 103 7.40 -17.58 17.99
N PRO A 104 8.15 -18.60 17.51
CA PRO A 104 9.55 -18.77 17.90
C PRO A 104 10.36 -17.51 17.55
N MET A 105 11.18 -17.03 18.49
CA MET A 105 12.02 -15.84 18.27
C MET A 105 13.02 -15.99 17.13
N ASN A 106 13.35 -17.23 16.74
CA ASN A 106 14.24 -17.55 15.63
C ASN A 106 13.56 -17.47 14.26
N ARG A 107 12.28 -17.07 14.19
CA ARG A 107 11.58 -16.86 12.93
C ARG A 107 11.92 -15.46 12.39
N PHE A 108 13.01 -15.36 11.65
CA PHE A 108 13.43 -14.12 11.00
C PHE A 108 12.54 -13.80 9.79
N MET A 109 12.33 -12.51 9.53
CA MET A 109 11.68 -12.05 8.30
C MET A 109 12.59 -12.27 7.10
N ALA A 110 12.00 -12.54 5.93
CA ALA A 110 12.75 -12.58 4.69
C ALA A 110 13.34 -11.20 4.39
N THR A 111 14.66 -11.12 4.31
CA THR A 111 15.39 -9.90 3.95
C THR A 111 15.70 -9.89 2.46
N LEU A 112 15.85 -8.69 1.86
CA LEU A 112 16.19 -8.54 0.44
C LEU A 112 17.55 -9.18 0.08
N THR A 113 18.44 -9.27 1.06
CA THR A 113 19.77 -9.87 0.93
C THR A 113 19.90 -11.04 1.89
N PRO A 114 20.58 -12.14 1.48
CA PRO A 114 20.84 -13.25 2.39
C PRO A 114 21.77 -12.80 3.53
N PRO A 115 21.71 -13.46 4.71
CA PRO A 115 22.59 -13.15 5.83
C PRO A 115 24.08 -13.32 5.46
N ILE A 116 24.92 -12.48 6.06
CA ILE A 116 26.38 -12.57 5.93
C ILE A 116 26.88 -13.90 6.53
N GLU A 117 27.95 -14.46 5.95
CA GLU A 117 28.61 -15.66 6.47
C GLU A 117 28.97 -15.50 7.97
N GLY A 118 28.67 -16.54 8.76
CA GLY A 118 28.90 -16.54 10.22
C GLY A 118 27.94 -15.67 11.04
N TYR A 119 26.97 -14.96 10.43
CA TYR A 119 26.00 -14.14 11.18
C TYR A 119 25.10 -14.98 12.10
N ILE A 120 24.62 -16.12 11.60
CA ILE A 120 23.76 -17.04 12.38
C ILE A 120 24.52 -17.62 13.58
N GLU A 121 25.80 -17.94 13.41
CA GLU A 121 26.66 -18.44 14.49
C GLU A 121 26.82 -17.40 15.59
N LYS A 122 27.05 -16.13 15.23
CA LYS A 122 27.13 -15.01 16.17
C LYS A 122 25.81 -14.80 16.93
N ILE A 123 24.67 -14.89 16.25
CA ILE A 123 23.35 -14.82 16.90
C ILE A 123 23.19 -15.95 17.90
N ASN A 124 23.49 -17.19 17.50
CA ASN A 124 23.37 -18.36 18.36
C ASN A 124 24.31 -18.27 19.58
N GLU A 125 25.53 -17.76 19.40
CA GLU A 125 26.48 -17.52 20.48
C GLU A 125 25.97 -16.43 21.44
N ALA A 126 25.45 -15.31 20.91
CA ALA A 126 24.87 -14.24 21.71
C ALA A 126 23.64 -14.72 22.50
N ALA A 127 22.76 -15.52 21.89
CA ALA A 127 21.60 -16.13 22.54
C ALA A 127 22.00 -17.08 23.68
N ARG A 128 23.04 -17.90 23.47
CA ARG A 128 23.61 -18.74 24.54
C ARG A 128 24.17 -17.90 25.70
N LYS A 129 24.85 -16.80 25.40
CA LYS A 129 25.39 -15.87 26.42
C LYS A 129 24.31 -15.12 27.19
N SER A 130 23.18 -14.78 26.56
CA SER A 130 22.07 -14.08 27.22
C SER A 130 21.21 -14.99 28.08
N ALA A 131 21.00 -16.26 27.68
CA ALA A 131 20.23 -17.23 28.44
C ALA A 131 20.80 -17.51 29.85
N GLY A 132 22.11 -17.34 30.05
CA GLY A 132 22.75 -17.48 31.35
C GLY A 132 22.57 -16.29 32.31
N LYS A 133 22.08 -15.14 31.83
CA LYS A 133 21.97 -13.90 32.63
C LYS A 133 20.57 -13.63 33.19
N GLU A 134 19.58 -14.45 32.85
CA GLU A 134 18.18 -14.20 33.18
C GLU A 134 17.78 -14.59 34.62
N LYS A 135 18.61 -15.38 35.34
CA LYS A 135 18.33 -15.80 36.74
C LYS A 135 18.93 -14.88 37.82
N LEU A 136 18.98 -13.57 37.60
CA LEU A 136 19.48 -12.63 38.61
C LEU A 136 18.64 -11.34 38.67
N ARG A 137 17.34 -11.48 38.93
CA ARG A 137 16.47 -10.43 39.48
C ARG A 137 15.40 -11.03 40.37
#